data_AF-A0A923UFC3-F1
#
_entry.id   AF-A0A923UFC3-F1
#
_cell.length_a   1.000
_cell.length_b   1.000
_cell.length_c   1.000
_cell.angle_alpha   90.00
_cell.angle_beta   90.00
_cell.angle_gamma   90.00
#
_symmetry.space_group_name_H-M   'P 1'
#
loop_
_entity.id
_entity.type
_entity.pdbx_description
1 polymer ?
#
loop_
_entity_poly.entity_id
_entity_poly.type
_entity_poly.pdbx_seq_one_letter_code
_entity_poly.pdbx_strand_id
1 'polypeptide(L)'
;MSISITFQLIKDQGVDHTNMTLEYLDSIFYSKDNSFTFYKSHDILDFLVNHKYRDRLKNGKYPFDLPVQTKLFFGENRINLKKFDYDGIAHILNATHIQDIYSYFQSVESQTYPNLELVNQCGIYPYDHIWTQELLNPFINDLEEVKNILKVAKEESYLTLITIH
;
A
#
# COMPACT_ATOMS: atom_id res chain seq x y z
N MET A 1 -18.96 5.06 -4.79
CA MET A 1 -17.85 5.42 -3.90
C MET A 1 -16.57 4.92 -4.54
N SER A 2 -15.59 5.80 -4.79
CA SER A 2 -14.28 5.39 -5.29
C SER A 2 -13.38 5.20 -4.08
N ILE A 3 -12.77 4.01 -3.97
CA ILE A 3 -11.66 3.81 -3.03
C ILE A 3 -10.44 4.52 -3.61
N SER A 4 -9.64 5.18 -2.78
CA SER A 4 -8.37 5.80 -3.20
C SER A 4 -7.26 5.48 -2.22
N ILE A 5 -6.05 5.28 -2.74
CA ILE A 5 -4.84 5.17 -1.93
C ILE A 5 -4.00 6.41 -2.15
N THR A 6 -3.52 7.02 -1.07
CA THR A 6 -2.59 8.14 -1.12
C THR A 6 -1.30 7.79 -0.40
N PHE A 7 -0.17 8.02 -1.08
CA PHE A 7 1.18 7.97 -0.50
C PHE A 7 1.67 9.39 -0.28
N GLN A 8 2.06 9.70 0.94
CA GLN A 8 2.50 11.02 1.36
C GLN A 8 3.92 10.91 1.91
N LEU A 9 4.90 11.52 1.22
CA LEU A 9 6.31 11.51 1.65
C LEU A 9 6.57 12.66 2.63
N ILE A 10 7.04 12.32 3.83
CA ILE A 10 7.26 13.26 4.93
C ILE A 10 8.75 13.23 5.26
N LYS A 11 9.45 14.39 5.13
CA LYS A 11 10.86 14.45 5.52
C LYS A 11 10.97 14.15 7.01
N ASP A 12 11.86 13.23 7.36
CA ASP A 12 12.15 12.99 8.78
C ASP A 12 12.86 14.23 9.35
N GLN A 13 12.14 14.98 10.18
CA GLN A 13 12.66 16.14 10.89
C GLN A 13 13.20 15.78 12.28
N GLY A 14 13.39 14.49 12.58
CA GLY A 14 13.84 14.02 13.89
C GLY A 14 12.72 14.04 14.94
N VAL A 15 11.46 14.01 14.51
CA VAL A 15 10.30 13.89 15.39
C VAL A 15 10.18 12.43 15.86
N ASP A 16 9.90 12.20 17.14
CA ASP A 16 9.64 10.84 17.63
C ASP A 16 8.27 10.36 17.11
N HIS A 17 8.32 9.51 16.09
CA HIS A 17 7.16 8.98 15.40
C HIS A 17 6.41 7.89 16.18
N THR A 18 6.93 7.45 17.33
CA THR A 18 6.22 6.48 18.19
C THR A 18 5.01 7.11 18.90
N ASN A 19 4.95 8.43 19.03
CA ASN A 19 3.83 9.17 19.63
C ASN A 19 3.39 10.36 18.75
N MET A 20 3.03 10.10 17.49
CA MET A 20 2.47 11.15 16.63
C MET A 20 1.20 11.75 17.22
N THR A 21 1.20 13.07 17.38
CA THR A 21 0.04 13.82 17.85
C THR A 21 -0.98 14.01 16.72
N LEU A 22 -2.25 14.18 17.10
CA LEU A 22 -3.35 14.45 16.17
C LEU A 22 -3.06 15.69 15.31
N GLU A 23 -2.54 16.76 15.92
CA GLU A 23 -2.19 18.02 15.24
C GLU A 23 -1.09 17.85 14.18
N TYR A 24 -0.16 16.91 14.40
CA TYR A 24 0.88 16.63 13.42
C TYR A 24 0.32 15.88 12.21
N LEU A 25 -0.54 14.87 12.42
CA LEU A 25 -1.22 14.16 11.33
C LEU A 25 -2.12 15.09 10.52
N ASP A 26 -2.89 15.97 11.17
CA ASP A 26 -3.70 16.98 10.48
C ASP A 26 -2.82 17.89 9.59
N SER A 27 -1.68 18.37 10.12
CA SER A 27 -0.76 19.20 9.33
C SER A 27 -0.21 18.49 8.09
N ILE A 28 -0.01 17.17 8.17
CA ILE A 28 0.42 16.34 7.04
C ILE A 28 -0.72 16.17 6.03
N PHE A 29 -1.95 15.91 6.46
CA PHE A 29 -3.09 15.71 5.56
C PHE A 29 -3.46 16.97 4.75
N TYR A 30 -3.26 18.16 5.30
CA TYR A 30 -3.52 19.43 4.59
C TYR A 30 -2.40 19.81 3.61
N SER A 31 -1.18 19.36 3.85
CA SER A 31 -0.03 19.56 2.98
C SER A 31 -0.09 18.60 1.80
N LYS A 32 -0.67 19.01 0.67
CA LYS A 32 -0.68 18.19 -0.57
C LYS A 32 0.70 18.02 -1.21
N ASP A 33 1.76 18.56 -0.61
CA ASP A 33 3.12 18.52 -1.14
C ASP A 33 3.67 17.09 -1.07
N ASN A 34 4.28 16.55 -2.13
CA ASN A 34 4.77 15.16 -2.19
C ASN A 34 3.70 14.08 -1.90
N SER A 35 2.48 14.35 -2.36
CA SER A 35 1.33 13.44 -2.29
C SER A 35 1.07 12.75 -3.63
N PHE A 36 0.91 11.43 -3.62
CA PHE A 36 0.66 10.61 -4.80
C PHE A 36 -0.62 9.79 -4.57
N THR A 37 -1.67 10.06 -5.35
CA THR A 37 -2.98 9.42 -5.16
C THR A 37 -3.36 8.54 -6.34
N PHE A 38 -3.74 7.30 -6.04
CA PHE A 38 -4.20 6.29 -6.99
C PHE A 38 -5.69 6.02 -6.76
N TYR A 39 -6.50 6.32 -7.77
CA TYR A 39 -7.97 6.12 -7.74
C TYR A 39 -8.36 4.75 -8.28
N LYS A 40 -7.85 3.69 -7.65
CA LYS A 40 -8.09 2.31 -8.07
C LYS A 40 -8.12 1.36 -6.86
N SER A 41 -8.58 0.13 -7.08
CA SER A 41 -8.68 -0.89 -6.03
C SER A 41 -7.31 -1.21 -5.42
N HIS A 42 -7.11 -0.82 -4.16
CA HIS A 42 -5.92 -1.19 -3.38
C HIS A 42 -5.73 -2.69 -3.28
N ASP A 43 -6.81 -3.46 -3.32
CA ASP A 43 -6.77 -4.92 -3.27
C ASP A 43 -6.05 -5.52 -4.49
N ILE A 44 -6.12 -4.88 -5.66
CA ILE A 44 -5.39 -5.33 -6.85
C ILE A 44 -3.90 -5.03 -6.73
N LEU A 45 -3.56 -3.83 -6.24
CA LEU A 45 -2.15 -3.49 -6.00
C LEU A 45 -1.56 -4.42 -4.93
N ASP A 46 -2.28 -4.68 -3.85
CA ASP A 46 -1.84 -5.63 -2.82
C ASP A 46 -1.70 -7.05 -3.40
N PHE A 47 -2.64 -7.47 -4.26
CA PHE A 47 -2.56 -8.77 -4.92
C PHE A 47 -1.32 -8.91 -5.80
N LEU A 48 -1.00 -7.89 -6.61
CA LEU A 48 0.17 -7.92 -7.49
C LEU A 48 1.46 -8.09 -6.67
N VAL A 49 1.52 -7.49 -5.47
CA VAL A 49 2.65 -7.59 -4.53
C VAL A 49 2.68 -8.94 -3.80
N ASN A 50 1.53 -9.42 -3.33
CA ASN A 50 1.43 -10.50 -2.35
C ASN A 50 0.93 -11.84 -2.90
N HIS A 51 0.93 -12.02 -4.22
CA HIS A 51 0.37 -13.19 -4.92
C HIS A 51 0.85 -14.57 -4.40
N LYS A 52 2.02 -14.67 -3.75
CA LYS A 52 2.57 -15.91 -3.16
C LYS A 52 1.92 -16.35 -1.85
N TYR A 53 1.31 -15.46 -1.07
CA TYR A 53 0.83 -15.80 0.28
C TYR A 53 -0.61 -16.31 0.32
N ARG A 54 -1.07 -16.82 -0.82
CA ARG A 54 -2.49 -17.02 -1.11
C ARG A 54 -3.04 -18.40 -0.80
N ASP A 55 -2.20 -19.42 -0.65
CA ASP A 55 -2.65 -20.73 -0.12
C ASP A 55 -3.30 -20.61 1.28
N ARG A 56 -3.14 -19.46 1.94
CA ARG A 56 -3.76 -19.09 3.21
C ARG A 56 -5.14 -18.40 3.09
N LEU A 57 -5.59 -18.02 1.89
CA LEU A 57 -6.96 -17.56 1.64
C LEU A 57 -7.92 -18.77 1.59
N LYS A 58 -8.11 -19.46 2.70
CA LYS A 58 -9.28 -20.34 2.88
C LYS A 58 -10.41 -19.51 3.50
N ASN A 59 -11.57 -19.50 2.84
CA ASN A 59 -12.82 -18.89 3.32
C ASN A 59 -12.88 -17.35 3.34
N GLY A 60 -12.29 -16.67 2.34
CA GLY A 60 -12.52 -15.22 2.13
C GLY A 60 -12.01 -14.30 3.25
N LYS A 61 -11.14 -14.79 4.13
CA LYS A 61 -10.50 -14.00 5.18
C LYS A 61 -9.04 -13.77 4.82
N TYR A 62 -8.64 -12.50 4.74
CA TYR A 62 -7.24 -12.10 4.68
C TYR A 62 -6.53 -12.63 5.93
N PRO A 63 -5.46 -13.44 5.82
CA PRO A 63 -4.65 -13.76 6.98
C PRO A 63 -3.98 -12.48 7.46
N PHE A 64 -4.26 -12.06 8.70
CA PHE A 64 -3.57 -10.92 9.31
C PHE A 64 -2.11 -11.24 9.67
N ASP A 65 -1.73 -12.53 9.67
CA ASP A 65 -0.38 -13.03 9.92
C ASP A 65 0.42 -13.24 8.63
N LEU A 66 0.54 -12.17 7.85
CA LEU A 66 1.48 -12.15 6.72
C LEU A 66 2.86 -11.62 7.19
N PRO A 67 3.96 -12.07 6.58
CA PRO A 67 5.30 -11.55 6.88
C PRO A 67 5.35 -10.03 6.72
N VAL A 68 6.20 -9.33 7.49
CA VAL A 68 6.38 -7.85 7.45
C VAL A 68 6.46 -7.27 6.03
N GLN A 69 7.02 -8.04 5.10
CA GLN A 69 7.22 -7.72 3.69
C GLN A 69 5.91 -7.55 2.89
N THR A 70 4.79 -8.09 3.34
CA THR A 70 3.49 -7.97 2.67
C THR A 70 2.69 -6.76 3.12
N LYS A 71 3.22 -5.96 4.06
CA LYS A 71 2.46 -4.94 4.79
C LYS A 71 2.44 -3.59 4.08
N LEU A 72 2.74 -3.52 2.79
CA LEU A 72 2.74 -2.27 2.01
C LEU A 72 1.43 -1.49 2.17
N PHE A 73 0.27 -2.15 2.10
CA PHE A 73 -1.04 -1.50 2.25
C PHE A 73 -1.68 -1.73 3.63
N PHE A 74 -1.05 -2.53 4.48
CA PHE A 74 -1.72 -3.09 5.67
C PHE A 74 -0.85 -3.08 6.94
N GLY A 75 0.16 -2.20 6.98
CA GLY A 75 1.16 -1.94 8.04
C GLY A 75 0.79 -2.29 9.49
N GLU A 76 1.79 -2.56 10.33
CA GLU A 76 1.58 -2.85 11.77
C GLU A 76 0.97 -1.67 12.55
N ASN A 77 1.28 -0.44 12.14
CA ASN A 77 0.83 0.78 12.81
C ASN A 77 -0.41 1.38 12.15
N ARG A 78 -1.54 0.67 12.21
CA ARG A 78 -2.80 1.16 11.65
C ARG A 78 -3.42 2.26 12.52
N ILE A 79 -3.65 3.39 11.90
CA ILE A 79 -4.37 4.54 12.44
C ILE A 79 -5.78 4.48 11.84
N ASN A 80 -6.78 4.27 12.70
CA ASN A 80 -8.19 4.32 12.27
C ASN A 80 -8.61 5.79 12.12
N LEU A 81 -8.86 6.20 10.87
CA LEU A 81 -9.16 7.59 10.54
C LEU A 81 -10.53 8.05 11.04
N LYS A 82 -11.44 7.14 11.40
CA LYS A 82 -12.74 7.52 12.01
C LYS A 82 -12.59 8.29 13.31
N LYS A 83 -11.44 8.18 13.99
CA LYS A 83 -11.14 8.98 15.18
C LYS A 83 -10.84 10.45 14.85
N PHE A 84 -10.78 10.81 13.57
CA PHE A 84 -10.36 12.10 13.02
C PHE A 84 -11.42 12.69 12.07
N ASP A 85 -12.66 12.20 12.08
CA ASP A 85 -13.73 12.56 11.12
C ASP A 85 -13.42 12.26 9.64
N TYR A 86 -12.44 11.39 9.38
CA TYR A 86 -12.12 10.87 8.06
C TYR A 86 -12.57 9.40 7.93
N ASP A 87 -13.19 9.04 6.81
CA ASP A 87 -13.45 7.64 6.48
C ASP A 87 -12.18 7.01 5.89
N GLY A 88 -11.70 5.90 6.47
CA GLY A 88 -10.55 5.18 5.93
C GLY A 88 -9.61 4.58 6.98
N ILE A 89 -8.45 4.12 6.51
CA ILE A 89 -7.32 3.69 7.34
C ILE A 89 -6.05 4.40 6.88
N ALA A 90 -5.15 4.68 7.81
CA ALA A 90 -3.81 5.12 7.48
C ALA A 90 -2.75 4.28 8.20
N HIS A 91 -1.55 4.20 7.63
CA HIS A 91 -0.39 3.61 8.29
C HIS A 91 0.88 4.30 7.85
N ILE A 92 1.89 4.24 8.70
CA ILE A 92 3.17 4.92 8.47
C ILE A 92 4.28 3.90 8.31
N LEU A 93 5.04 4.06 7.25
CA LEU A 93 6.25 3.32 6.96
C LEU A 93 7.45 4.19 7.35
N ASN A 94 8.34 3.63 8.18
CA ASN A 94 9.63 4.22 8.50
C ASN A 94 10.70 3.70 7.54
N ALA A 95 11.92 4.21 7.65
CA ALA A 95 13.03 3.81 6.78
C ALA A 95 13.28 2.28 6.77
N THR A 96 13.17 1.61 7.91
CA THR A 96 13.32 0.15 8.00
C THR A 96 12.22 -0.57 7.23
N HIS A 97 10.96 -0.19 7.42
CA HIS A 97 9.83 -0.77 6.68
C HIS A 97 9.94 -0.53 5.17
N ILE A 98 10.31 0.68 4.76
CA ILE A 98 10.48 1.03 3.35
C ILE A 98 11.61 0.18 2.74
N GLN A 99 12.73 0.03 3.44
CA GLN A 99 13.84 -0.81 3.01
C GLN A 99 13.42 -2.28 2.84
N ASP A 100 12.68 -2.85 3.79
CA ASP A 100 12.20 -4.23 3.73
C ASP A 100 11.25 -4.47 2.55
N ILE A 101 10.29 -3.56 2.36
CA ILE A 101 9.34 -3.63 1.23
C ILE A 101 10.07 -3.45 -0.11
N TYR A 102 11.01 -2.50 -0.20
CA TYR A 102 11.77 -2.28 -1.41
C TYR A 102 12.65 -3.49 -1.77
N SER A 103 13.32 -4.09 -0.79
CA SER A 103 14.06 -5.35 -0.98
C SER A 103 13.16 -6.50 -1.42
N TYR A 104 11.94 -6.58 -0.89
CA TYR A 104 10.95 -7.54 -1.35
C TYR A 104 10.57 -7.31 -2.81
N PHE A 105 10.30 -6.08 -3.23
CA PHE A 105 10.02 -5.74 -4.62
C PHE A 105 11.13 -6.18 -5.58
N GLN A 106 12.39 -5.91 -5.23
CA GLN A 106 13.54 -6.34 -6.04
C GLN A 106 13.64 -7.87 -6.16
N SER A 107 13.18 -8.62 -5.14
CA SER A 107 13.12 -10.08 -5.21
C SER A 107 11.99 -10.59 -6.11
N VAL A 108 10.88 -9.84 -6.20
CA VAL A 108 9.69 -10.19 -7.00
C VAL A 108 9.88 -9.87 -8.48
N GLU A 109 10.69 -8.86 -8.85
CA GLU A 109 10.99 -8.50 -10.26
C GLU A 109 11.58 -9.65 -11.09
N SER A 110 12.08 -10.71 -10.45
CA SER A 110 12.51 -11.95 -11.11
C SER A 110 11.35 -12.90 -11.48
N GLN A 111 10.11 -12.56 -11.14
CA GLN A 111 8.93 -13.39 -11.34
C GLN A 111 7.88 -12.67 -12.20
N THR A 112 7.40 -13.35 -13.23
CA THR A 112 6.29 -12.87 -14.07
C THR A 112 5.10 -12.52 -13.19
N TYR A 113 4.56 -11.31 -13.39
CA TYR A 113 3.33 -10.84 -12.75
C TYR A 113 2.25 -11.94 -12.73
N PRO A 114 1.43 -12.00 -11.67
CA PRO A 114 0.60 -13.16 -11.38
C PRO A 114 -0.29 -13.57 -12.55
N ASN A 115 -0.45 -14.88 -12.73
CA ASN A 115 -1.31 -15.48 -13.75
C ASN A 115 -2.74 -14.91 -13.62
N LEU A 116 -3.31 -14.41 -14.71
CA LEU A 116 -4.70 -13.89 -14.79
C LEU A 116 -5.73 -14.87 -14.21
N GLU A 117 -5.50 -16.17 -14.39
CA GLU A 117 -6.36 -17.21 -13.83
C GLU A 117 -6.41 -17.11 -12.30
N LEU A 118 -5.27 -16.84 -11.67
CA LEU A 118 -5.16 -16.64 -10.24
C LEU A 118 -5.95 -15.40 -9.83
N VAL A 119 -5.74 -14.25 -10.48
CA VAL A 119 -6.45 -12.99 -10.19
C VAL A 119 -7.98 -13.22 -10.15
N ASN A 120 -8.51 -13.89 -11.17
CA ASN A 120 -9.95 -14.16 -11.30
C ASN A 120 -10.48 -15.17 -10.28
N GLN A 121 -9.72 -16.21 -9.93
CA GLN A 121 -10.11 -17.17 -8.87
C GLN A 121 -10.18 -16.51 -7.48
N CYS A 122 -9.55 -15.35 -7.31
CA CYS A 122 -9.41 -14.68 -6.02
C CYS A 122 -10.65 -13.88 -5.61
N GLY A 123 -11.50 -13.52 -6.58
CA GLY A 123 -12.55 -12.54 -6.35
C GLY A 123 -11.97 -11.28 -5.73
N ILE A 124 -10.98 -10.64 -6.37
CA ILE A 124 -10.43 -9.39 -5.85
C ILE A 124 -11.45 -8.29 -6.06
N TYR A 125 -11.64 -7.41 -5.08
CA TYR A 125 -12.54 -6.27 -5.25
C TYR A 125 -12.17 -5.46 -6.50
N PRO A 126 -13.16 -5.12 -7.36
CA PRO A 126 -14.57 -5.49 -7.25
C PRO A 126 -14.84 -6.97 -7.55
N TYR A 127 -15.44 -7.68 -6.58
CA TYR A 127 -15.61 -9.15 -6.52
C TYR A 127 -16.31 -9.77 -7.74
N ASP A 128 -17.05 -8.96 -8.50
CA ASP A 128 -17.85 -9.36 -9.66
C ASP A 128 -17.16 -9.12 -11.01
N HIS A 129 -15.86 -8.76 -11.00
CA HIS A 129 -15.12 -8.41 -12.19
C HIS A 129 -14.27 -9.57 -12.72
N ILE A 130 -14.37 -9.83 -14.03
CA ILE A 130 -13.45 -10.72 -14.74
C ILE A 130 -12.28 -9.87 -15.25
N TRP A 131 -11.13 -10.05 -14.64
CA TRP A 131 -9.88 -9.39 -14.97
C TRP A 131 -9.29 -9.93 -16.28
N THR A 132 -8.98 -9.02 -17.20
CA THR A 132 -8.16 -9.26 -18.39
C THR A 132 -6.79 -8.60 -18.24
N GLN A 133 -5.83 -8.94 -19.09
CA GLN A 133 -4.50 -8.30 -19.06
C GLN A 133 -4.60 -6.79 -19.28
N GLU A 134 -5.45 -6.35 -20.21
CA GLU A 134 -5.68 -4.94 -20.51
C GLU A 134 -6.22 -4.17 -19.29
N LEU A 135 -7.05 -4.83 -18.47
CA LEU A 135 -7.60 -4.25 -17.24
C LEU A 135 -6.59 -4.23 -16.09
N LEU A 136 -5.61 -5.14 -16.08
CA LEU A 136 -4.53 -5.17 -15.09
C LEU A 136 -3.37 -4.23 -15.42
N ASN A 137 -3.10 -3.96 -16.69
CA ASN A 137 -1.97 -3.12 -17.11
C ASN A 137 -1.93 -1.74 -16.40
N PRO A 138 -3.06 -1.03 -16.21
CA PRO A 138 -3.05 0.21 -15.44
C PRO A 138 -2.62 0.03 -13.98
N PHE A 139 -2.86 -1.11 -13.36
CA PHE A 139 -2.44 -1.39 -11.98
C PHE A 139 -0.96 -1.80 -11.91
N ILE A 140 -0.45 -2.47 -12.95
CA ILE A 140 0.98 -2.76 -13.08
C ILE A 140 1.75 -1.45 -13.22
N ASN A 141 1.27 -0.50 -14.03
CA ASN A 141 1.88 0.83 -14.15
C ASN A 141 1.85 1.59 -12.82
N ASP A 142 0.71 1.59 -12.13
CA ASP A 142 0.61 2.19 -10.79
C ASP A 142 1.58 1.53 -9.81
N LEU A 143 1.77 0.21 -9.87
CA LEU A 143 2.70 -0.50 -9.02
C LEU A 143 4.15 -0.08 -9.29
N GLU A 144 4.54 0.12 -10.55
CA GLU A 144 5.85 0.68 -10.91
C GLU A 144 6.02 2.11 -10.37
N GLU A 145 4.96 2.92 -10.39
CA GLU A 145 4.98 4.25 -9.77
C GLU A 145 5.15 4.15 -8.25
N VAL A 146 4.43 3.26 -7.57
CA VAL A 146 4.60 2.98 -6.14
C VAL A 146 6.03 2.53 -5.82
N LYS A 147 6.64 1.67 -6.64
CA LYS A 147 8.05 1.28 -6.47
C LYS A 147 8.98 2.48 -6.56
N ASN A 148 8.76 3.37 -7.54
CA ASN A 148 9.55 4.60 -7.69
C ASN A 148 9.38 5.54 -6.50
N ILE A 149 8.16 5.70 -5.98
CA ILE A 149 7.88 6.48 -4.76
C ILE A 149 8.65 5.91 -3.57
N LEU A 150 8.60 4.58 -3.37
CA LEU A 150 9.32 3.91 -2.28
C LEU A 150 10.84 3.99 -2.45
N LYS A 151 11.34 3.98 -3.69
CA LYS A 151 12.76 4.18 -3.99
C LYS A 151 13.21 5.57 -3.55
N VAL A 152 12.48 6.62 -3.93
CA VAL A 152 12.77 8.00 -3.50
C VAL A 152 12.67 8.10 -1.99
N ALA A 153 11.62 7.51 -1.40
CA ALA A 153 11.41 7.49 0.04
C ALA A 153 12.62 6.90 0.78
N LYS A 154 13.14 5.78 0.26
CA LYS A 154 14.35 5.13 0.79
C LYS A 154 15.59 6.00 0.62
N GLU A 155 15.87 6.48 -0.59
CA GLU A 155 17.12 7.17 -0.93
C GLU A 155 17.26 8.49 -0.16
N GLU A 156 16.15 9.18 0.09
CA GLU A 156 16.12 10.45 0.82
C GLU A 156 15.68 10.30 2.28
N SER A 157 15.51 9.08 2.78
CA SER A 157 15.09 8.80 4.17
C SER A 157 13.78 9.48 4.58
N TYR A 158 12.79 9.50 3.67
CA TYR A 158 11.44 9.92 3.99
C TYR A 158 10.72 8.86 4.85
N LEU A 159 9.81 9.34 5.67
CA LEU A 159 8.69 8.54 6.17
C LEU A 159 7.60 8.56 5.10
N THR A 160 6.82 7.48 5.01
CA THR A 160 5.71 7.41 4.07
C THR A 160 4.42 7.15 4.83
N LEU A 161 3.49 8.10 4.82
CA LEU A 161 2.13 7.91 5.28
C LEU A 161 1.29 7.40 4.12
N ILE A 162 0.65 6.26 4.30
CA ILE A 162 -0.24 5.64 3.32
C ILE A 162 -1.65 5.75 3.86
N THR A 163 -2.56 6.28 3.06
CA THR A 163 -3.97 6.47 3.42
C THR A 163 -4.85 5.74 2.42
N ILE A 164 -5.87 5.04 2.90
CA ILE A 164 -6.86 4.32 2.08
C ILE A 164 -8.24 4.84 2.49
N HIS A 165 -8.91 5.52 1.56
CA HIS A 165 -10.30 6.00 1.67
C HIS A 165 -11.24 5.07 0.93
#